data_AF-A0AAJ1ZBV2-F1
#
_entry.id   AF-A0AAJ1ZBV2-F1
#
_cell.length_a   1.000
_cell.length_b   1.000
_cell.length_c   1.000
_cell.angle_alpha   90.00
_cell.angle_beta   90.00
_cell.angle_gamma   90.00
#
_symmetry.space_group_name_H-M   'P 1'
#
loop_
_entity.id
_entity.type
_entity.pdbx_description
1 polymer ?
#
loop_
_entity_poly.entity_id
_entity_poly.type
_entity_poly.pdbx_seq_one_letter_code
_entity_poly.pdbx_strand_id
1 'polypeptide(L)'
;MNQPTEPVAAALRASRRRLTGDRNQCPACGECHYRWGRFDGPDGEERRVTEHWTDSGDHYWLDYDVNARRMTVRDTLGRESVREWDALHQVTRYEDALGQVSSFEWNDERQLLAMTDAQGGVWRWSYDDAGRLMSSTDPLGRVEQPNGIRCGRCRCRKSMRPATSGDTRTTNAATACWNSIR
;
A
#
# COMPACT_ATOMS: atom_id res chain seq x y z
N MET A 1 33.64 -45.92 -19.48
CA MET A 1 33.01 -44.91 -20.36
C MET A 1 31.83 -44.31 -19.60
N ASN A 2 31.79 -42.97 -19.57
CA ASN A 2 30.71 -42.06 -19.18
C ASN A 2 30.11 -42.07 -17.75
N GLN A 3 30.47 -41.00 -17.03
CA GLN A 3 29.61 -40.21 -16.11
C GLN A 3 28.68 -39.28 -16.95
N PRO A 4 27.77 -38.42 -16.39
CA PRO A 4 27.41 -38.11 -14.98
C PRO A 4 25.86 -38.07 -14.76
N THR A 5 25.18 -37.71 -13.64
CA THR A 5 25.36 -36.69 -12.59
C THR A 5 24.58 -37.05 -11.31
N GLU A 6 25.07 -36.53 -10.19
CA GLU A 6 24.75 -36.78 -8.78
C GLU A 6 23.35 -36.36 -8.27
N PRO A 7 22.86 -37.01 -7.19
CA PRO A 7 21.51 -36.90 -6.67
C PRO A 7 21.32 -35.94 -5.48
N VAL A 8 20.04 -35.68 -5.25
CA VAL A 8 19.40 -34.98 -4.15
C VAL A 8 19.87 -35.44 -2.75
N ALA A 9 20.28 -34.46 -1.94
CA ALA A 9 20.29 -34.39 -0.48
C ALA A 9 21.28 -35.24 0.34
N ALA A 10 22.28 -34.59 0.94
CA ALA A 10 22.61 -34.71 2.37
C ALA A 10 23.72 -33.72 2.79
N ALA A 11 23.41 -32.78 3.69
CA ALA A 11 24.32 -32.31 4.74
C ALA A 11 23.60 -31.38 5.73
N LEU A 12 22.93 -31.99 6.71
CA LEU A 12 22.55 -31.38 7.97
C LEU A 12 23.82 -31.13 8.83
N ARG A 13 23.86 -29.95 9.48
CA ARG A 13 24.73 -29.49 10.60
C ARG A 13 26.03 -28.74 10.26
N ALA A 14 25.94 -27.41 10.23
CA ALA A 14 26.77 -26.45 10.97
C ALA A 14 26.32 -25.04 10.53
N SER A 15 25.69 -24.21 11.36
CA SER A 15 26.41 -23.48 12.39
C SER A 15 25.42 -22.59 13.15
N ARG A 16 25.48 -22.64 14.49
CA ARG A 16 25.01 -21.52 15.32
C ARG A 16 25.99 -20.37 15.11
N ARG A 17 25.72 -19.44 14.20
CA ARG A 17 26.40 -18.13 14.13
C ARG A 17 25.36 -17.03 14.24
N ARG A 18 25.71 -16.02 15.04
CA ARG A 18 24.87 -14.88 15.43
C ARG A 18 24.20 -14.24 14.22
N LEU A 19 22.92 -13.92 14.39
CA LEU A 19 22.10 -13.11 13.49
C LEU A 19 22.66 -11.67 13.46
N THR A 20 23.66 -11.43 12.62
CA THR A 20 24.10 -10.08 12.25
C THR A 20 24.28 -10.07 10.73
N GLY A 21 23.27 -9.58 10.02
CA GLY A 21 23.29 -9.34 8.56
C GLY A 21 22.67 -10.47 7.74
N ASP A 22 21.40 -10.33 7.39
CA ASP A 22 20.69 -11.28 6.52
C ASP A 22 21.16 -11.08 5.07
N ARG A 23 21.91 -12.03 4.52
CA ARG A 23 22.55 -11.98 3.20
C ARG A 23 21.67 -12.76 2.22
N ASN A 24 21.08 -12.08 1.22
CA ASN A 24 20.23 -12.73 0.21
C ASN A 24 20.80 -12.48 -1.19
N GLN A 25 20.90 -13.52 -2.01
CA GLN A 25 21.55 -13.48 -3.32
C GLN A 25 20.52 -13.20 -4.42
N CYS A 26 20.70 -12.12 -5.19
CA CYS A 26 19.85 -11.77 -6.32
C CYS A 26 20.65 -11.88 -7.63
N PRO A 27 20.12 -12.55 -8.69
CA PRO A 27 20.87 -12.78 -9.94
C PRO A 27 21.31 -11.52 -10.69
N ALA A 28 20.61 -10.39 -10.51
CA ALA A 28 20.83 -9.17 -11.30
C ALA A 28 21.71 -8.11 -10.62
N CYS A 29 21.73 -8.06 -9.29
CA CYS A 29 22.45 -7.03 -8.52
C CYS A 29 23.57 -7.59 -7.62
N GLY A 30 23.84 -8.90 -7.71
CA GLY A 30 24.83 -9.56 -6.85
C GLY A 30 24.26 -9.82 -5.45
N GLU A 31 25.09 -9.74 -4.43
CA GLU A 31 24.59 -9.83 -3.06
C GLU A 31 23.82 -8.59 -2.65
N CYS A 32 22.69 -8.84 -2.00
CA CYS A 32 21.96 -7.83 -1.26
C CYS A 32 22.38 -7.89 0.22
N HIS A 33 22.72 -6.73 0.75
CA HIS A 33 23.05 -6.53 2.14
C HIS A 33 22.02 -5.61 2.79
N TYR A 34 21.84 -5.77 4.09
CA TYR A 34 20.86 -5.01 4.86
C TYR A 34 21.43 -4.65 6.23
N ARG A 35 21.12 -3.43 6.68
CA ARG A 35 21.34 -2.98 8.06
C ARG A 35 19.98 -2.86 8.75
N TRP A 36 19.88 -3.41 9.96
CA TRP A 36 18.67 -3.34 10.78
C TRP A 36 18.85 -2.32 11.91
N GLY A 37 17.86 -1.46 12.07
CA GLY A 37 17.67 -0.59 13.23
C GLY A 37 16.57 -1.11 14.16
N ARG A 38 16.57 -0.62 15.39
CA ARG A 38 15.51 -0.84 16.38
C ARG A 38 14.82 0.50 16.63
N PHE A 39 13.51 0.45 16.77
CA PHE A 39 12.67 1.63 16.93
C PHE A 39 11.62 1.35 18.00
N ASP A 40 11.41 2.30 18.89
CA ASP A 40 10.32 2.26 19.87
C ASP A 40 9.11 2.96 19.24
N GLY A 41 8.16 2.16 18.75
CA GLY A 41 6.95 2.63 18.10
C GLY A 41 5.72 2.59 19.02
N PRO A 42 4.57 3.11 18.54
CA PRO A 42 3.32 3.07 19.29
C PRO A 42 2.84 1.65 19.63
N ASP A 43 3.26 0.65 18.86
CA ASP A 43 2.90 -0.76 19.04
C ASP A 43 4.02 -1.58 19.72
N GLY A 44 5.06 -0.92 20.24
CA GLY A 44 6.21 -1.53 20.91
C GLY A 44 7.53 -1.45 20.12
N GLU A 45 8.55 -2.19 20.59
CA GLU A 45 9.85 -2.28 19.90
C GLU A 45 9.67 -3.00 18.56
N GLU A 46 10.00 -2.31 17.47
CA GLU A 46 10.01 -2.86 16.13
C GLU A 46 11.41 -2.79 15.51
N ARG A 47 11.75 -3.77 14.65
CA ARG A 47 12.98 -3.75 13.87
C ARG A 47 12.67 -3.45 12.42
N ARG A 48 13.39 -2.49 11.85
CA ARG A 48 13.24 -2.09 10.45
C ARG A 48 14.60 -2.01 9.77
N VAL A 49 14.63 -2.26 8.46
CA VAL A 49 15.84 -2.12 7.65
C VAL A 49 16.12 -0.64 7.47
N THR A 50 17.28 -0.15 7.91
CA THR A 50 17.69 1.26 7.78
C THR A 50 18.59 1.50 6.58
N GLU A 51 19.23 0.45 6.06
CA GLU A 51 20.03 0.53 4.84
C GLU A 51 19.91 -0.76 4.06
N HIS A 52 19.88 -0.63 2.74
CA HIS A 52 19.99 -1.73 1.80
C HIS A 52 21.02 -1.35 0.75
N TRP A 53 21.98 -2.23 0.48
CA TRP A 53 22.93 -2.00 -0.61
C TRP A 53 23.28 -3.30 -1.32
N THR A 54 23.80 -3.16 -2.53
CA THR A 54 24.23 -4.28 -3.37
C THR A 54 25.69 -4.14 -3.75
N ASP A 55 26.33 -5.26 -4.09
CA ASP A 55 27.70 -5.23 -4.61
C ASP A 55 27.78 -4.57 -6.00
N SER A 56 26.65 -4.47 -6.72
CA SER A 56 26.55 -3.74 -7.99
C SER A 56 26.59 -2.21 -7.83
N GLY A 57 26.49 -1.69 -6.60
CA GLY A 57 26.62 -0.26 -6.29
C GLY A 57 25.32 0.47 -5.98
N ASP A 58 24.16 -0.22 -5.97
CA ASP A 58 22.93 0.37 -5.49
C ASP A 58 22.97 0.48 -3.96
N HIS A 59 22.59 1.63 -3.41
CA HIS A 59 22.51 1.86 -1.96
C HIS A 59 21.29 2.73 -1.67
N TYR A 60 20.50 2.29 -0.70
CA TYR A 60 19.34 2.97 -0.18
C TYR A 60 19.48 3.17 1.32
N TRP A 61 19.18 4.38 1.77
CA TRP A 61 19.00 4.73 3.18
C TRP A 61 17.52 4.88 3.47
N LEU A 62 17.06 4.31 4.57
CA LEU A 62 15.68 4.34 5.01
C LEU A 62 15.63 4.95 6.41
N ASP A 63 15.16 6.19 6.47
CA ASP A 63 14.98 6.96 7.69
C ASP A 63 13.52 6.83 8.14
N TYR A 64 13.29 6.42 9.39
CA TYR A 64 11.95 6.19 9.94
C TYR A 64 11.65 7.14 11.09
N ASP A 65 10.49 7.79 11.01
CA ASP A 65 9.79 8.35 12.15
C ASP A 65 8.57 7.47 12.44
N VAL A 66 8.76 6.51 13.35
CA VAL A 66 7.75 5.48 13.67
C VAL A 66 6.54 6.05 14.41
N ASN A 67 6.73 7.17 15.14
CA ASN A 67 5.66 7.85 15.86
C ASN A 67 4.81 8.68 14.90
N ALA A 68 5.44 9.36 13.95
CA ALA A 68 4.74 10.05 12.87
C ALA A 68 4.25 9.10 11.76
N ARG A 69 4.56 7.78 11.86
CA ARG A 69 4.27 6.77 10.83
C ARG A 69 4.74 7.19 9.44
N ARG A 70 5.97 7.68 9.38
CA ARG A 70 6.59 8.26 8.21
C ARG A 70 7.96 7.65 7.95
N MET A 71 8.30 7.49 6.67
CA MET A 71 9.60 7.02 6.22
C MET A 71 10.09 7.87 5.05
N THR A 72 11.37 8.21 5.07
CA THR A 72 12.08 8.79 3.93
C THR A 72 13.05 7.75 3.38
N VAL A 73 13.04 7.55 2.07
CA VAL A 73 13.98 6.68 1.36
C VAL A 73 14.85 7.55 0.47
N ARG A 74 16.17 7.45 0.65
CA ARG A 74 17.18 8.12 -0.18
C ARG A 74 17.97 7.08 -0.96
N ASP A 75 18.20 7.31 -2.25
CA ASP A 75 19.03 6.45 -3.10
C ASP A 75 20.48 6.96 -3.28
N THR A 76 21.32 6.18 -3.98
CA THR A 76 22.72 6.54 -4.30
C THR A 76 22.87 7.86 -5.05
N LEU A 77 21.84 8.29 -5.79
CA LEU A 77 21.84 9.54 -6.55
C LEU A 77 21.38 10.73 -5.70
N GLY A 78 21.05 10.51 -4.42
CA GLY A 78 20.56 11.54 -3.50
C GLY A 78 19.08 11.90 -3.73
N ARG A 79 18.34 11.11 -4.51
CA ARG A 79 16.90 11.32 -4.70
C ARG A 79 16.16 10.79 -3.48
N GLU A 80 15.21 11.57 -2.98
CA GLU A 80 14.45 11.22 -1.77
C GLU A 80 12.99 10.97 -2.11
N SER A 81 12.37 9.99 -1.47
CA SER A 81 10.93 9.76 -1.53
C SER A 81 10.39 9.56 -0.13
N VAL A 82 9.14 9.98 0.10
CA VAL A 82 8.50 9.90 1.41
C VAL A 82 7.28 9.00 1.35
N ARG A 83 7.08 8.20 2.39
CA ARG A 83 5.91 7.35 2.57
C ARG A 83 5.34 7.59 3.96
N GLU A 84 4.03 7.69 4.04
CA GLU A 84 3.29 7.73 5.29
C GLU A 84 2.29 6.57 5.34
N TRP A 85 2.04 6.06 6.54
CA TRP A 85 1.10 4.96 6.75
C TRP A 85 0.16 5.20 7.92
N ASP A 86 -0.98 4.51 7.90
CA ASP A 86 -1.96 4.52 8.98
C ASP A 86 -1.62 3.54 10.11
N ALA A 87 -2.51 3.42 11.10
CA ALA A 87 -2.36 2.49 12.22
C ALA A 87 -2.35 1.01 11.81
N LEU A 88 -2.89 0.70 10.64
CA LEU A 88 -2.96 -0.66 10.09
C LEU A 88 -1.77 -0.94 9.15
N HIS A 89 -0.79 -0.04 9.11
CA HIS A 89 0.38 -0.07 8.23
C HIS A 89 0.06 0.00 6.73
N GLN A 90 -1.05 0.64 6.38
CA GLN A 90 -1.45 0.91 5.00
C GLN A 90 -0.90 2.25 4.56
N VAL A 91 -0.31 2.32 3.37
CA VAL A 91 0.26 3.56 2.85
C VAL A 91 -0.87 4.54 2.53
N THR A 92 -0.86 5.72 3.14
CA THR A 92 -1.88 6.76 2.95
C THR A 92 -1.38 7.91 2.09
N ARG A 93 -0.06 8.12 2.06
CA ARG A 93 0.59 9.16 1.26
C ARG A 93 1.92 8.66 0.72
N TYR A 94 2.19 8.98 -0.54
CA TYR A 94 3.48 8.79 -1.18
C TYR A 94 3.91 10.08 -1.85
N GLU A 95 5.15 10.47 -1.66
CA GLU A 95 5.77 11.59 -2.35
C GLU A 95 7.02 11.08 -3.05
N ASP A 96 7.10 11.29 -4.35
CA ASP A 96 8.25 10.89 -5.15
C ASP A 96 9.40 11.92 -5.08
N ALA A 97 10.51 11.59 -5.73
CA ALA A 97 11.69 12.47 -5.77
C ALA A 97 11.51 13.77 -6.56
N LEU A 98 10.41 13.93 -7.28
CA LEU A 98 10.04 15.15 -7.96
C LEU A 98 9.04 15.99 -7.14
N GLY A 99 8.74 15.59 -5.90
CA GLY A 99 7.77 16.23 -5.02
C GLY A 99 6.32 15.99 -5.42
N GLN A 100 6.06 15.02 -6.31
CA GLN A 100 4.71 14.67 -6.71
C GLN A 100 4.08 13.80 -5.64
N VAL A 101 2.89 14.19 -5.19
CA VAL A 101 2.21 13.55 -4.06
C VAL A 101 1.01 12.76 -4.53
N SER A 102 0.96 11.48 -4.17
CA SER A 102 -0.22 10.63 -4.30
C SER A 102 -0.78 10.27 -2.93
N SER A 103 -2.10 10.22 -2.80
CA SER A 103 -2.79 9.79 -1.58
C SER A 103 -3.67 8.57 -1.84
N PHE A 104 -3.89 7.80 -0.77
CA PHE A 104 -4.60 6.53 -0.84
C PHE A 104 -5.57 6.42 0.33
N GLU A 105 -6.78 5.96 0.05
CA GLU A 105 -7.84 5.71 1.03
C GLU A 105 -8.13 4.22 1.07
N TRP A 106 -8.25 3.66 2.28
CA TRP A 106 -8.47 2.24 2.50
C TRP A 106 -9.70 2.02 3.37
N ASN A 107 -10.37 0.89 3.22
CA ASN A 107 -11.37 0.42 4.19
C ASN A 107 -10.74 -0.47 5.27
N ASP A 108 -11.57 -0.89 6.23
CA ASP A 108 -11.15 -1.74 7.34
C ASP A 108 -10.74 -3.15 6.88
N GLU A 109 -11.26 -3.60 5.73
CA GLU A 109 -10.88 -4.85 5.06
C GLU A 109 -9.57 -4.76 4.25
N ARG A 110 -8.85 -3.63 4.34
CA ARG A 110 -7.58 -3.37 3.64
C ARG A 110 -7.68 -3.35 2.11
N GLN A 111 -8.79 -2.81 1.62
CA GLN A 111 -9.08 -2.62 0.21
C GLN A 111 -9.00 -1.13 -0.12
N LEU A 112 -8.38 -0.83 -1.27
CA LEU A 112 -8.16 0.55 -1.71
C LEU A 112 -9.48 1.15 -2.22
N LEU A 113 -10.01 2.14 -1.52
CA LEU A 113 -11.25 2.84 -1.89
C LEU A 113 -11.00 3.96 -2.88
N ALA A 114 -9.90 4.68 -2.73
CA ALA A 114 -9.55 5.78 -3.61
C ALA A 114 -8.04 5.98 -3.70
N MET A 115 -7.61 6.52 -4.84
CA MET A 115 -6.27 7.01 -5.05
C MET A 115 -6.38 8.38 -5.70
N THR A 116 -5.65 9.36 -5.17
CA THR A 116 -5.48 10.66 -5.82
C THR A 116 -4.04 10.76 -6.30
N ASP A 117 -3.83 11.04 -7.58
CA ASP A 117 -2.49 11.32 -8.11
C ASP A 117 -2.07 12.78 -7.83
N ALA A 118 -0.83 13.10 -8.17
CA ALA A 118 -0.31 14.45 -8.00
C ALA A 118 -0.90 15.49 -8.95
N GLN A 119 -1.60 15.06 -10.01
CA GLN A 119 -2.33 15.92 -10.93
C GLN A 119 -3.76 16.20 -10.44
N GLY A 120 -4.16 15.64 -9.29
CA GLY A 120 -5.51 15.75 -8.74
C GLY A 120 -6.52 14.78 -9.38
N GLY A 121 -6.06 13.87 -10.22
CA GLY A 121 -6.86 12.78 -10.77
C GLY A 121 -7.23 11.80 -9.67
N VAL A 122 -8.53 11.49 -9.56
CA VAL A 122 -9.05 10.60 -8.51
C VAL A 122 -9.60 9.32 -9.12
N TRP A 123 -9.03 8.18 -8.73
CA TRP A 123 -9.60 6.87 -8.97
C TRP A 123 -10.39 6.42 -7.76
N ARG A 124 -11.49 5.72 -8.00
CA ARG A 124 -12.29 5.09 -6.94
C ARG A 124 -12.59 3.65 -7.27
N TRP A 125 -12.63 2.81 -6.25
CA TRP A 125 -13.01 1.41 -6.35
C TRP A 125 -14.09 1.08 -5.33
N SER A 126 -14.98 0.17 -5.69
CA SER A 126 -15.97 -0.40 -4.78
C SER A 126 -15.89 -1.92 -4.82
N TYR A 127 -16.15 -2.54 -3.69
CA TYR A 127 -16.07 -3.98 -3.49
C TYR A 127 -17.38 -4.50 -2.92
N ASP A 128 -17.69 -5.77 -3.18
CA ASP A 128 -18.77 -6.48 -2.50
C ASP A 128 -18.30 -7.06 -1.16
N ASP A 129 -19.24 -7.60 -0.38
CA ASP A 129 -18.94 -8.20 0.94
C ASP A 129 -17.97 -9.39 0.88
N ALA A 130 -17.76 -9.99 -0.30
CA ALA A 130 -16.79 -11.04 -0.52
C ALA A 130 -15.43 -10.51 -1.01
N GLY A 131 -15.29 -9.18 -1.06
CA GLY A 131 -14.10 -8.47 -1.48
C GLY A 131 -13.82 -8.48 -2.98
N ARG A 132 -14.82 -8.77 -3.81
CA ARG A 132 -14.67 -8.71 -5.27
C ARG A 132 -14.95 -7.29 -5.75
N LEU A 133 -14.13 -6.81 -6.69
CA LEU A 133 -14.30 -5.50 -7.29
C LEU A 133 -15.66 -5.41 -7.99
N MET A 134 -16.50 -4.45 -7.59
CA MET A 134 -17.80 -4.17 -8.19
C MET A 134 -17.71 -3.10 -9.27
N SER A 135 -16.98 -2.03 -9.01
CA SER A 135 -16.75 -0.95 -9.97
C SER A 135 -15.42 -0.26 -9.74
N SER A 136 -14.87 0.28 -10.82
CA SER A 136 -13.80 1.27 -10.80
C SER A 136 -14.27 2.53 -11.51
N THR A 137 -13.86 3.69 -11.02
CA THR A 137 -14.12 4.99 -11.65
C THR A 137 -12.78 5.67 -11.91
N ASP A 138 -12.57 6.12 -13.15
CA ASP A 138 -11.39 6.89 -13.53
C ASP A 138 -11.55 8.39 -13.20
N PRO A 139 -10.48 9.20 -13.27
CA PRO A 139 -10.53 10.64 -13.03
C PRO A 139 -11.45 11.42 -13.97
N LEU A 140 -11.78 10.85 -15.13
CA LEU A 140 -12.70 11.43 -16.12
C LEU A 140 -14.16 11.05 -15.86
N GLY A 141 -14.42 10.32 -14.77
CA GLY A 141 -15.75 9.86 -14.36
C GLY A 141 -16.25 8.66 -15.15
N ARG A 142 -15.39 7.98 -15.93
CA ARG A 142 -15.77 6.74 -16.62
C ARG A 142 -15.81 5.62 -15.60
N VAL A 143 -16.91 4.89 -15.60
CA VAL A 143 -17.14 3.77 -14.69
C VAL A 143 -17.00 2.47 -15.46
N GLU A 144 -16.11 1.61 -14.99
CA GLU A 144 -15.97 0.24 -15.46
C GLU A 144 -16.53 -0.73 -14.41
N GLN A 145 -17.23 -1.76 -14.86
CA GLN A 145 -17.77 -2.82 -14.02
C GLN A 145 -17.37 -4.17 -14.62
N PRO A 146 -16.88 -5.12 -13.82
CA PRO A 146 -16.57 -6.45 -14.34
C PRO A 146 -17.81 -7.13 -14.91
N ASN A 147 -17.64 -7.76 -16.08
CA ASN A 147 -18.71 -8.53 -16.73
C ASN A 147 -19.25 -9.60 -15.77
N GLY A 148 -20.54 -9.51 -15.42
CA GLY A 148 -21.22 -10.44 -14.51
C GLY A 148 -21.78 -9.78 -13.25
N ILE A 149 -21.24 -8.62 -12.85
CA ILE A 149 -21.79 -7.80 -11.76
C ILE A 149 -22.76 -6.81 -12.39
N ARG A 150 -23.91 -7.30 -12.85
CA ARG A 150 -25.03 -6.41 -13.13
C ARG A 150 -25.50 -5.85 -11.81
N CYS A 151 -25.55 -4.52 -11.67
CA CYS A 151 -26.37 -3.88 -10.63
C CYS A 151 -27.77 -4.51 -10.70
N GLY A 152 -28.03 -5.46 -9.80
CA GLY A 152 -29.26 -6.23 -9.75
C GLY A 152 -30.39 -5.27 -9.45
N ARG A 153 -31.01 -4.73 -10.50
CA ARG A 153 -32.26 -3.95 -10.43
C ARG A 153 -32.17 -2.74 -9.48
N CYS A 154 -31.12 -1.94 -9.55
CA CYS A 154 -31.22 -0.55 -9.10
C CYS A 154 -32.11 0.20 -10.09
N ARG A 155 -33.42 0.27 -9.80
CA ARG A 155 -34.27 1.32 -10.39
C ARG A 155 -33.78 2.65 -9.82
N CYS A 156 -32.75 3.23 -10.42
CA CYS A 156 -32.53 4.67 -10.31
C CYS A 156 -33.74 5.35 -10.97
N ARG A 157 -34.80 5.56 -10.19
CA ARG A 157 -35.92 6.41 -10.60
C ARG A 157 -35.36 7.83 -10.64
N LYS A 158 -35.02 8.31 -11.84
CA LYS A 158 -34.84 9.73 -12.12
C LYS A 158 -36.09 10.48 -11.63
N SER A 159 -35.96 11.20 -10.52
CA SER A 159 -36.76 12.40 -10.26
C SER A 159 -36.14 13.23 -9.15
N MET A 160 -35.08 13.97 -9.46
CA MET A 160 -34.83 15.22 -8.72
C MET A 160 -35.67 16.31 -9.42
N ARG A 161 -36.71 16.76 -8.73
CA ARG A 161 -37.26 18.11 -8.94
C ARG A 161 -36.50 19.05 -7.98
N PRO A 162 -36.25 20.31 -8.36
CA PRO A 162 -35.51 21.23 -7.50
C PRO A 162 -36.40 21.64 -6.32
N ALA A 163 -35.87 21.55 -5.10
CA ALA A 163 -36.50 22.13 -3.92
C ALA A 163 -36.23 23.64 -3.94
N THR A 164 -37.28 24.43 -4.21
CA THR A 164 -37.25 25.87 -3.97
C THR A 164 -37.31 26.13 -2.47
N SER A 165 -36.20 26.70 -1.97
CA SER A 165 -36.05 27.68 -0.90
C SER A 165 -36.93 27.56 0.36
N GLY A 166 -36.25 27.39 1.50
CA GLY A 166 -36.63 28.11 2.71
C GLY A 166 -36.73 27.28 3.98
N ASP A 167 -35.62 26.68 4.44
CA ASP A 167 -35.41 26.65 5.90
C ASP A 167 -33.92 26.59 6.25
N THR A 168 -33.50 27.46 7.16
CA THR A 168 -32.09 27.75 7.45
C THR A 168 -31.75 27.24 8.83
N ARG A 169 -31.06 26.09 8.92
CA ARG A 169 -29.88 25.84 9.78
C ARG A 169 -29.46 24.36 9.79
N THR A 170 -28.50 24.09 8.92
CA THR A 170 -27.28 23.30 9.11
C THR A 170 -27.40 21.87 9.66
N THR A 171 -27.75 20.96 8.74
CA THR A 171 -27.40 19.54 8.76
C THR A 171 -25.98 19.38 8.22
N ASN A 172 -25.10 18.62 8.89
CA ASN A 172 -24.06 17.86 8.19
C ASN A 172 -24.41 16.38 8.34
N ALA A 173 -25.04 15.89 7.28
CA ALA A 173 -25.46 14.51 7.09
C ALA A 173 -24.27 13.69 6.57
N ALA A 174 -23.78 12.76 7.39
CA ALA A 174 -23.01 11.60 6.93
C ALA A 174 -23.02 10.51 8.01
N THR A 175 -24.19 10.17 8.55
CA THR A 175 -24.35 8.96 9.38
C THR A 175 -25.81 8.53 9.32
N ALA A 176 -26.13 7.52 8.52
CA ALA A 176 -27.23 6.59 8.76
C ALA A 176 -27.35 5.56 7.63
N CYS A 177 -27.60 4.31 8.03
CA CYS A 177 -27.67 3.06 7.26
C CYS A 177 -26.28 2.56 6.87
N TRP A 178 -25.75 1.52 7.53
CA TRP A 178 -26.34 0.19 7.59
C TRP A 178 -26.27 -0.43 8.98
N ASN A 179 -27.44 -0.81 9.51
CA ASN A 179 -27.55 -1.83 10.55
C ASN A 179 -28.70 -2.76 10.12
N SER A 180 -28.52 -4.06 10.39
CA SER A 180 -29.45 -5.18 10.21
C SER A 180 -29.42 -5.93 8.87
N ILE A 181 -28.75 -7.09 8.89
CA ILE A 181 -29.18 -8.49 8.60
C ILE A 181 -27.85 -9.26 8.54
N ARG A 182 -27.44 -10.11 9.49
CA ARG A 182 -28.17 -11.12 10.27
C ARG A 182 -27.48 -11.39 11.59
#